data_AF-A0A969HG21-F1
#
_entry.id   AF-A0A969HG21-F1
#
_cell.length_a   1.000
_cell.length_b   1.000
_cell.length_c   1.000
_cell.angle_alpha   90.00
_cell.angle_beta   90.00
_cell.angle_gamma   90.00
#
_symmetry.space_group_name_H-M   'P 1'
#
loop_
_entity.id
_entity.type
_entity.pdbx_description
1 polymer ?
#
loop_
_entity_poly.entity_id
_entity_poly.type
_entity_poly.pdbx_seq_one_letter_code
_entity_poly.pdbx_strand_id
1 'polypeptide(L)'
;MLKHIFVLICGLALLGALTGPALAQDVSPQHTDPSWQVAYWNNMNLSGPPVLQRTDTNLDFNWGAGSPGSGVNADQFSARWTRYIDVPPGHYTLTVTADDGIRLWVDEQLLIDQWREQSATTYSAQTYLGSGHHLVRVEYFDRFGDAVVRVSYNQGSQPPPPPPTIYNWRGEYFNNKSLSGPPAVVRDDSRIDFSWSGSPAPGVIDADGFSVRWSQSLNLPPGNYHFTLTVDDGARLFVNGHLLIDAWKDQSPRTYVGDIYLPGGAITVQLEYYENTGGAVARLAWNSGSQPPPPPPSPPPSGDAYGLVTAYKLNVR
;
A
#
# COMPACT_ATOMS: atom_id res chain seq x y z
N MET A 1 39.26 29.39 68.71
CA MET A 1 40.25 29.38 67.61
C MET A 1 39.50 29.40 66.28
N LEU A 2 39.58 30.53 65.56
CA LEU A 2 39.77 30.68 64.11
C LEU A 2 39.90 29.34 63.31
N LYS A 3 39.24 29.04 62.17
CA LYS A 3 39.19 29.75 60.87
C LYS A 3 38.32 28.99 59.81
N HIS A 4 37.63 29.77 58.94
CA HIS A 4 37.35 29.58 57.49
C HIS A 4 36.21 28.60 57.10
N ILE A 5 35.01 29.06 56.65
CA ILE A 5 34.61 29.55 55.32
C ILE A 5 35.04 28.64 54.15
N PHE A 6 34.08 27.92 53.57
CA PHE A 6 33.90 27.80 52.12
C PHE A 6 32.42 27.54 51.79
N VAL A 7 31.84 28.43 50.99
CA VAL A 7 30.50 28.29 50.38
C VAL A 7 30.67 27.40 49.15
N LEU A 8 29.81 26.38 49.00
CA LEU A 8 29.61 25.73 47.71
C LEU A 8 28.11 25.59 47.45
N ILE A 9 27.61 26.42 46.56
CA ILE A 9 26.28 26.31 45.95
C ILE A 9 26.42 25.23 44.86
N CYS A 10 25.83 24.06 45.06
CA CYS A 10 25.64 23.08 43.99
C CYS A 10 24.18 23.14 43.54
N GLY A 11 23.96 23.77 42.39
CA GLY A 11 22.67 23.75 41.69
C GLY A 11 22.33 22.33 41.25
N LEU A 12 21.13 21.89 41.60
CA LEU A 12 20.56 20.64 41.13
C LEU A 12 20.01 20.88 39.71
N ALA A 13 20.82 20.57 38.69
CA ALA A 13 20.38 20.58 37.31
C ALA A 13 19.83 19.19 36.96
N LEU A 14 18.51 19.11 36.78
CA LEU A 14 17.81 17.94 36.25
C LEU A 14 18.19 17.78 34.77
N LEU A 15 19.06 16.82 34.43
CA LEU A 15 19.38 16.51 33.03
C LEU A 15 18.20 15.77 32.38
N GLY A 16 17.36 16.51 31.66
CA GLY A 16 16.46 15.93 30.66
C GLY A 16 17.27 15.42 29.47
N ALA A 17 17.07 14.16 29.07
CA ALA A 17 17.64 13.64 27.84
C ALA A 17 16.97 14.35 26.66
N LEU A 18 17.72 15.20 25.96
CA LEU A 18 17.30 15.83 24.70
C LEU A 18 17.31 14.76 23.60
N THR A 19 16.16 14.17 23.35
CA THR A 19 15.88 13.50 22.07
C THR A 19 15.73 14.60 21.02
N GLY A 20 16.65 14.69 20.06
CA GLY A 20 16.51 15.63 18.93
C GLY A 20 15.37 15.21 18.01
N PRO A 21 14.63 16.14 17.37
CA PRO A 21 13.53 15.79 16.49
C PRO A 21 14.05 14.83 15.41
N ALA A 22 13.41 13.67 15.30
CA ALA A 22 13.43 12.93 14.06
C ALA A 22 12.97 13.93 12.99
N LEU A 23 13.82 14.17 12.00
CA LEU A 23 13.42 14.98 10.85
C LEU A 23 12.12 14.36 10.33
N ALA A 24 11.09 15.18 10.14
CA ALA A 24 9.95 14.76 9.36
C ALA A 24 10.48 14.28 8.02
N GLN A 25 10.24 13.01 7.70
CA GLN A 25 10.50 12.52 6.35
C GLN A 25 9.73 13.44 5.39
N ASP A 26 10.41 13.90 4.34
CA ASP A 26 9.75 14.67 3.28
C ASP A 26 8.50 13.91 2.81
N VAL A 27 7.36 14.61 2.74
CA VAL A 27 6.12 14.04 2.19
C VAL A 27 6.27 13.94 0.68
N SER A 28 6.94 12.88 0.26
CA SER A 28 6.67 12.27 -1.04
C SER A 28 5.56 11.24 -0.79
N PRO A 29 4.51 11.15 -1.62
CA PRO A 29 3.81 9.87 -1.74
C PRO A 29 4.85 8.85 -2.20
N GLN A 30 5.53 8.23 -1.24
CA GLN A 30 6.31 7.04 -1.46
C GLN A 30 5.36 5.90 -1.21
N HIS A 31 5.02 5.13 -2.22
CA HIS A 31 4.98 3.67 -2.13
C HIS A 31 4.86 3.10 -3.56
N THR A 32 5.81 3.44 -4.43
CA THR A 32 6.19 2.46 -5.46
C THR A 32 7.14 1.50 -4.77
N ASP A 33 6.78 0.22 -4.68
CA ASP A 33 7.72 -0.76 -4.15
C ASP A 33 9.01 -0.68 -5.01
N PRO A 34 10.21 -0.60 -4.41
CA PRO A 34 11.45 -0.45 -5.18
C PRO A 34 11.73 -1.68 -6.05
N SER A 35 11.06 -2.79 -5.80
CA SER A 35 11.23 -4.07 -6.46
C SER A 35 9.90 -4.83 -6.51
N TRP A 36 9.77 -5.71 -7.49
CA TRP A 36 8.76 -6.75 -7.48
C TRP A 36 9.05 -7.78 -6.40
N GLN A 37 8.00 -8.23 -5.70
CA GLN A 37 8.06 -9.46 -4.92
C GLN A 37 7.73 -10.63 -5.85
N VAL A 38 8.57 -11.68 -5.87
CA VAL A 38 8.37 -12.83 -6.74
C VAL A 38 8.38 -14.14 -5.97
N ALA A 39 7.52 -15.06 -6.42
CA ALA A 39 7.55 -16.46 -6.07
C ALA A 39 7.61 -17.32 -7.34
N TYR A 40 8.35 -18.43 -7.30
CA TYR A 40 8.51 -19.40 -8.38
C TYR A 40 8.05 -20.80 -7.94
N TRP A 41 7.49 -21.58 -8.88
CA TRP A 41 7.03 -22.94 -8.67
C TRP A 41 7.55 -23.88 -9.76
N ASN A 42 7.87 -25.13 -9.39
CA ASN A 42 8.24 -26.20 -10.33
C ASN A 42 6.99 -26.91 -10.92
N ASN A 43 6.04 -26.11 -11.40
CA ASN A 43 4.89 -26.52 -12.19
C ASN A 43 4.34 -25.30 -12.93
N MET A 44 3.51 -25.49 -13.95
CA MET A 44 2.93 -24.39 -14.75
C MET A 44 1.66 -23.77 -14.14
N ASN A 45 1.23 -24.19 -12.94
CA ASN A 45 -0.10 -23.85 -12.42
C ASN A 45 -0.03 -23.02 -11.13
N LEU A 46 1.13 -22.49 -10.75
CA LEU A 46 1.34 -21.72 -9.51
C LEU A 46 0.86 -22.48 -8.26
N SER A 47 1.02 -23.81 -8.27
CA SER A 47 0.40 -24.69 -7.28
C SER A 47 1.40 -25.22 -6.25
N GLY A 48 0.94 -25.36 -5.00
CA GLY A 48 1.77 -25.78 -3.88
C GLY A 48 2.68 -24.67 -3.31
N PRO A 49 3.59 -25.00 -2.39
CA PRO A 49 4.56 -24.04 -1.88
C PRO A 49 5.57 -23.65 -2.98
N PRO A 50 5.94 -22.37 -3.09
CA PRO A 50 6.96 -21.94 -4.05
C PRO A 50 8.33 -22.50 -3.68
N VAL A 51 9.14 -22.78 -4.69
CA VAL A 51 10.50 -23.33 -4.55
C VAL A 51 11.56 -22.24 -4.40
N LEU A 52 11.24 -21.01 -4.81
CA LEU A 52 12.08 -19.84 -4.66
C LEU A 52 11.20 -18.60 -4.45
N GLN A 53 11.59 -17.74 -3.51
CA GLN A 53 11.03 -16.40 -3.35
C GLN A 53 12.18 -15.40 -3.28
N ARG A 54 12.03 -14.24 -3.93
CA ARG A 54 13.01 -13.15 -3.89
C ARG A 54 12.36 -11.82 -4.27
N THR A 55 13.20 -10.80 -4.42
CA THR A 55 12.82 -9.52 -5.04
C THR A 55 13.56 -9.32 -6.35
N ASP A 56 12.87 -8.75 -7.34
CA ASP A 56 13.42 -8.40 -8.65
C ASP A 56 13.24 -6.90 -8.89
N THR A 57 14.30 -6.18 -9.27
CA THR A 57 14.25 -4.72 -9.50
C THR A 57 13.51 -4.35 -10.78
N ASN A 58 13.60 -5.20 -11.81
CA ASN A 58 12.87 -5.06 -13.06
C ASN A 58 12.33 -6.42 -13.50
N LEU A 59 11.27 -6.40 -14.29
CA LEU A 59 10.69 -7.59 -14.89
C LEU A 59 11.02 -7.58 -16.38
N ASP A 60 12.30 -7.87 -16.67
CA ASP A 60 12.89 -7.96 -18.01
C ASP A 60 13.91 -9.10 -18.01
N PHE A 61 13.41 -10.31 -18.22
CA PHE A 61 14.17 -11.54 -18.16
C PHE A 61 14.16 -12.27 -19.50
N ASN A 62 15.32 -12.82 -19.83
CA ASN A 62 15.51 -13.78 -20.90
C ASN A 62 16.43 -14.88 -20.36
N TRP A 63 15.85 -16.01 -19.99
CA TRP A 63 16.59 -17.15 -19.46
C TRP A 63 17.05 -18.11 -20.56
N GLY A 64 16.55 -17.95 -21.80
CA GLY A 64 16.70 -18.97 -22.85
C GLY A 64 16.24 -20.33 -22.32
N ALA A 65 16.93 -21.41 -22.69
CA ALA A 65 16.72 -22.75 -22.12
C ALA A 65 17.21 -22.94 -20.66
N GLY A 66 17.40 -21.86 -19.92
CA GLY A 66 17.90 -21.85 -18.55
C GLY A 66 16.79 -21.79 -17.50
N SER A 67 17.16 -21.52 -16.24
CA SER A 67 16.21 -21.34 -15.14
C SER A 67 16.36 -19.97 -14.46
N PRO A 68 15.30 -19.46 -13.79
CA PRO A 68 15.35 -18.20 -13.05
C PRO A 68 16.31 -18.17 -11.86
N GLY A 69 16.75 -19.33 -11.37
CA GLY A 69 17.63 -19.46 -10.22
C GLY A 69 17.71 -20.88 -9.68
N SER A 70 18.61 -21.09 -8.73
CA SER A 70 18.80 -22.39 -8.08
C SER A 70 17.50 -22.90 -7.45
N GLY A 71 17.17 -24.17 -7.70
CA GLY A 71 15.95 -24.82 -7.20
C GLY A 71 14.73 -24.69 -8.12
N VAL A 72 14.77 -23.80 -9.12
CA VAL A 72 13.74 -23.71 -10.16
C VAL A 72 14.16 -24.59 -11.35
N ASN A 73 13.20 -25.35 -11.90
CA ASN A 73 13.43 -26.13 -13.11
C ASN A 73 13.75 -25.22 -14.31
N ALA A 74 14.45 -25.76 -15.31
CA ALA A 74 14.66 -25.06 -16.58
C ALA A 74 13.36 -24.96 -17.38
N ASP A 75 12.60 -26.06 -17.42
CA ASP A 75 11.29 -26.14 -18.06
C ASP A 75 10.18 -26.41 -17.04
N GLN A 76 8.93 -26.19 -17.43
CA GLN A 76 7.74 -26.50 -16.62
C GLN A 76 7.69 -25.77 -15.27
N PHE A 77 8.09 -24.50 -15.26
CA PHE A 77 8.02 -23.65 -14.09
C PHE A 77 6.98 -22.54 -14.27
N SER A 78 6.56 -21.92 -13.16
CA SER A 78 5.74 -20.72 -13.19
C SER A 78 6.21 -19.72 -12.15
N ALA A 79 5.78 -18.48 -12.33
CA ALA A 79 6.16 -17.38 -11.46
C ALA A 79 5.00 -16.38 -11.31
N ARG A 80 4.97 -15.73 -10.15
CA ARG A 80 4.05 -14.63 -9.86
C ARG A 80 4.86 -13.47 -9.29
N TRP A 81 4.75 -12.32 -9.93
CA TRP A 81 5.27 -11.06 -9.42
C TRP A 81 4.13 -10.17 -8.96
N THR A 82 4.33 -9.47 -7.85
CA THR A 82 3.47 -8.40 -7.38
C THR A 82 4.29 -7.17 -7.05
N ARG A 83 3.78 -6.00 -7.41
CA ARG A 83 4.40 -4.72 -7.10
C ARG A 83 3.33 -3.64 -7.04
N TYR A 84 3.38 -2.78 -6.04
CA TYR A 84 2.62 -1.55 -6.11
C TYR A 84 3.37 -0.45 -6.88
N ILE A 85 2.65 0.28 -7.72
CA ILE A 85 3.15 1.45 -8.46
C ILE A 85 2.35 2.69 -8.08
N ASP A 86 3.03 3.82 -7.92
CA ASP A 86 2.38 5.11 -7.84
C ASP A 86 2.45 5.81 -9.20
N VAL A 87 1.30 6.21 -9.71
CA VAL A 87 1.23 6.91 -11.00
C VAL A 87 0.34 8.16 -10.93
N PRO A 88 0.63 9.20 -11.73
CA PRO A 88 -0.33 10.27 -11.97
C PRO A 88 -1.56 9.72 -12.72
N PRO A 89 -2.72 10.39 -12.62
CA PRO A 89 -3.92 9.94 -13.31
C PRO A 89 -3.73 10.01 -14.82
N GLY A 90 -4.16 8.97 -15.53
CA GLY A 90 -4.04 8.93 -16.99
C GLY A 90 -4.36 7.58 -17.60
N HIS A 91 -4.40 7.53 -18.92
CA HIS A 91 -4.43 6.28 -19.64
C HIS A 91 -3.03 5.70 -19.72
N TYR A 92 -2.86 4.44 -19.31
CA TYR A 92 -1.62 3.70 -19.37
C TYR A 92 -1.75 2.56 -20.36
N THR A 93 -0.73 2.39 -21.18
CA THR A 93 -0.52 1.18 -21.96
C THR A 93 0.46 0.30 -21.20
N LEU A 94 0.01 -0.88 -20.78
CA LEU A 94 0.86 -1.92 -20.22
C LEU A 94 1.20 -2.92 -21.33
N THR A 95 2.48 -3.28 -21.44
CA THR A 95 2.99 -4.17 -22.46
C THR A 95 3.74 -5.32 -21.80
N VAL A 96 3.41 -6.55 -22.21
CA VAL A 96 4.05 -7.77 -21.73
C VAL A 96 4.59 -8.57 -22.91
N THR A 97 5.76 -9.18 -22.76
CA THR A 97 6.28 -10.18 -23.69
C THR A 97 6.48 -11.47 -22.92
N ALA A 98 6.00 -12.60 -23.44
CA ALA A 98 6.17 -13.89 -22.79
C ALA A 98 6.37 -15.04 -23.78
N ASP A 99 7.21 -15.98 -23.37
CA ASP A 99 7.37 -17.34 -23.88
C ASP A 99 7.45 -18.23 -22.63
N ASP A 100 6.41 -18.92 -22.16
CA ASP A 100 5.10 -19.15 -22.79
C ASP A 100 4.01 -18.19 -22.28
N GLY A 101 3.21 -18.65 -21.30
CA GLY A 101 1.93 -18.05 -20.95
C GLY A 101 2.08 -16.89 -19.97
N ILE A 102 1.21 -15.90 -20.09
CA ILE A 102 1.23 -14.71 -19.23
C ILE A 102 -0.16 -14.20 -18.91
N ARG A 103 -0.32 -13.69 -17.70
CA ARG A 103 -1.46 -12.87 -17.29
C ARG A 103 -0.99 -11.62 -16.58
N LEU A 104 -1.71 -10.52 -16.79
CA LEU A 104 -1.44 -9.22 -16.17
C LEU A 104 -2.71 -8.68 -15.54
N TRP A 105 -2.60 -8.25 -14.28
CA TRP A 105 -3.64 -7.53 -13.56
C TRP A 105 -3.14 -6.18 -13.09
N VAL A 106 -4.06 -5.21 -13.04
CA VAL A 106 -3.90 -4.00 -12.25
C VAL A 106 -5.13 -3.85 -11.35
N ASP A 107 -4.93 -3.64 -10.05
CA ASP A 107 -5.99 -3.56 -9.04
C ASP A 107 -7.00 -4.70 -9.15
N GLU A 108 -6.46 -5.93 -9.25
CA GLU A 108 -7.20 -7.18 -9.41
C GLU A 108 -8.02 -7.30 -10.72
N GLN A 109 -8.06 -6.28 -11.57
CA GLN A 109 -8.65 -6.38 -12.90
C GLN A 109 -7.68 -7.10 -13.86
N LEU A 110 -8.12 -8.22 -14.44
CA LEU A 110 -7.38 -8.96 -15.46
C LEU A 110 -7.39 -8.17 -16.78
N LEU A 111 -6.23 -7.66 -17.19
CA LEU A 111 -6.08 -6.88 -18.42
C LEU A 111 -5.61 -7.73 -19.61
N ILE A 112 -4.73 -8.71 -19.35
CA ILE A 112 -4.21 -9.62 -20.37
C ILE A 112 -4.33 -11.04 -19.83
N ASP A 113 -4.99 -11.92 -20.58
CA ASP A 113 -5.07 -13.36 -20.29
C ASP A 113 -4.59 -14.17 -21.49
N GLN A 114 -3.34 -14.61 -21.44
CA GLN A 114 -2.70 -15.44 -22.45
C GLN A 114 -2.05 -16.64 -21.77
N TRP A 115 -2.81 -17.37 -20.96
CA TRP A 115 -2.35 -18.56 -20.26
C TRP A 115 -2.33 -19.80 -21.16
N ARG A 116 -1.47 -19.80 -22.17
CA ARG A 116 -1.33 -20.84 -23.18
C ARG A 116 0.13 -20.95 -23.65
N GLU A 117 0.48 -22.10 -24.19
CA GLU A 117 1.76 -22.32 -24.86
C GLU A 117 1.89 -21.42 -26.10
N GLN A 118 3.05 -20.77 -26.25
CA GLN A 118 3.35 -19.85 -27.34
C GLN A 118 4.83 -19.48 -27.34
N SER A 119 5.41 -19.27 -28.52
CA SER A 119 6.70 -18.58 -28.63
C SER A 119 6.61 -17.13 -28.13
N ALA A 120 7.75 -16.51 -27.84
CA ALA A 120 7.89 -15.11 -27.43
C ALA A 120 6.94 -14.16 -28.18
N THR A 121 5.86 -13.77 -27.51
CA THR A 121 4.80 -12.94 -28.08
C THR A 121 4.54 -11.73 -27.19
N THR A 122 4.36 -10.57 -27.81
CA THR A 122 4.08 -9.31 -27.12
C THR A 122 2.59 -9.00 -27.16
N TYR A 123 2.03 -8.65 -26.00
CA TYR A 123 0.67 -8.19 -25.81
C TYR A 123 0.67 -6.81 -25.15
N SER A 124 -0.35 -6.02 -25.44
CA SER A 124 -0.58 -4.76 -24.75
C SER A 124 -2.04 -4.60 -24.38
N ALA A 125 -2.29 -3.94 -23.24
CA ALA A 125 -3.60 -3.54 -22.80
C ALA A 125 -3.56 -2.08 -22.34
N GLN A 126 -4.67 -1.37 -22.52
CA GLN A 126 -4.83 -0.02 -22.02
C GLN A 126 -5.78 -0.02 -20.82
N THR A 127 -5.44 0.75 -19.80
CA THR A 127 -6.32 1.01 -18.67
C THR A 127 -6.18 2.47 -18.23
N TYR A 128 -7.23 3.03 -17.63
CA TYR A 128 -7.11 4.30 -16.94
C TYR A 128 -6.69 4.02 -15.50
N LEU A 129 -5.60 4.65 -15.06
CA LEU A 129 -5.17 4.65 -13.67
C LEU A 129 -5.54 6.00 -13.07
N GLY A 130 -6.10 5.97 -11.86
CA GLY A 130 -6.29 7.15 -11.04
C GLY A 130 -4.93 7.71 -10.58
N SER A 131 -4.96 8.79 -9.81
CA SER A 131 -3.75 9.20 -9.11
C SER A 131 -3.50 8.26 -7.94
N GLY A 132 -2.25 7.84 -7.74
CA GLY A 132 -1.84 7.13 -6.54
C GLY A 132 -1.49 5.67 -6.79
N HIS A 133 -1.81 4.84 -5.80
CA HIS A 133 -1.23 3.52 -5.58
C HIS A 133 -2.03 2.40 -6.28
N HIS A 134 -1.37 1.64 -7.14
CA HIS A 134 -1.98 0.58 -7.94
C HIS A 134 -1.21 -0.74 -7.80
N LEU A 135 -1.92 -1.84 -7.50
CA LEU A 135 -1.30 -3.16 -7.43
C LEU A 135 -1.17 -3.74 -8.83
N VAL A 136 0.07 -3.96 -9.29
CA VAL A 136 0.33 -4.74 -10.50
C VAL A 136 0.67 -6.17 -10.12
N ARG A 137 -0.05 -7.13 -10.71
CA ARG A 137 0.26 -8.56 -10.61
C ARG A 137 0.56 -9.11 -11.99
N VAL A 138 1.61 -9.92 -12.08
CA VAL A 138 1.98 -10.65 -13.29
C VAL A 138 2.09 -12.12 -12.94
N GLU A 139 1.46 -12.98 -13.72
CA GLU A 139 1.66 -14.43 -13.64
C GLU A 139 2.24 -14.91 -14.96
N TYR A 140 3.13 -15.89 -14.89
CA TYR A 140 3.85 -16.44 -16.03
C TYR A 140 4.04 -17.95 -15.87
N PHE A 141 4.09 -18.68 -16.98
CA PHE A 141 4.68 -20.01 -17.00
C PHE A 141 5.56 -20.23 -18.22
N ASP A 142 6.53 -21.13 -18.05
CA ASP A 142 7.31 -21.75 -19.10
C ASP A 142 6.99 -23.24 -19.13
N ARG A 143 6.73 -23.81 -20.31
CA ARG A 143 6.54 -25.25 -20.47
C ARG A 143 7.81 -25.94 -20.94
N PHE A 144 8.45 -25.42 -21.98
CA PHE A 144 9.70 -25.95 -22.51
C PHE A 144 10.39 -24.93 -23.42
N GLY A 145 11.71 -25.02 -23.54
CA GLY A 145 12.46 -24.26 -24.53
C GLY A 145 12.91 -22.90 -24.00
N ASP A 146 12.73 -21.84 -24.76
CA ASP A 146 13.24 -20.52 -24.39
C ASP A 146 12.28 -19.78 -23.45
N ALA A 147 12.71 -19.52 -22.22
CA ALA A 147 11.92 -18.81 -21.23
C ALA A 147 12.20 -17.28 -21.28
N VAL A 148 11.18 -16.50 -21.61
CA VAL A 148 11.25 -15.03 -21.70
C VAL A 148 10.07 -14.39 -21.01
N VAL A 149 10.32 -13.35 -20.20
CA VAL A 149 9.26 -12.50 -19.65
C VAL A 149 9.72 -11.05 -19.54
N ARG A 150 8.94 -10.12 -20.11
CA ARG A 150 9.19 -8.68 -20.02
C ARG A 150 7.90 -7.93 -19.74
N VAL A 151 7.94 -6.92 -18.87
CA VAL A 151 6.79 -6.07 -18.55
C VAL A 151 7.23 -4.61 -18.54
N SER A 152 6.42 -3.75 -19.16
CA SER A 152 6.60 -2.29 -19.11
C SER A 152 5.24 -1.60 -19.10
N TYR A 153 5.20 -0.35 -18.63
CA TYR A 153 4.01 0.49 -18.69
C TYR A 153 4.40 1.91 -19.08
N ASN A 154 3.59 2.55 -19.91
CA ASN A 154 3.81 3.92 -20.37
C ASN A 154 2.49 4.69 -20.32
N GLN A 155 2.54 5.93 -19.82
CA GLN A 155 1.39 6.83 -19.89
C GLN A 155 1.18 7.23 -21.35
N GLY A 156 -0.03 7.02 -21.86
CA GLY A 156 -0.44 7.39 -23.21
C GLY A 156 -0.53 8.91 -23.39
N SER A 157 -0.53 9.34 -24.65
CA SER A 157 -0.64 10.75 -25.04
C SER A 157 -2.07 11.29 -25.13
N GLN A 158 -3.08 10.41 -24.99
CA GLN A 158 -4.48 10.84 -25.05
C GLN A 158 -4.86 11.51 -23.72
N PRO A 159 -5.27 12.79 -23.73
CA PRO A 159 -5.77 13.42 -22.52
C PRO A 159 -7.02 12.64 -22.07
N PRO A 160 -7.17 12.32 -20.78
CA PRO A 160 -8.41 11.74 -20.29
C PRO A 160 -9.58 12.70 -20.60
N PRO A 161 -10.83 12.20 -20.75
CA PRO A 161 -11.98 13.09 -20.69
C PRO A 161 -11.85 13.98 -19.45
N PRO A 162 -12.23 15.28 -19.54
CA PRO A 162 -12.05 16.19 -18.43
C PRO A 162 -12.71 15.58 -17.20
N PRO A 163 -11.94 15.33 -16.12
CA PRO A 163 -12.50 14.72 -14.94
C PRO A 163 -13.63 15.61 -14.40
N PRO A 164 -14.62 15.02 -13.72
CA PRO A 164 -15.58 15.81 -12.97
C PRO A 164 -14.81 16.80 -12.09
N THR A 165 -15.22 18.06 -12.06
CA THR A 165 -14.62 19.01 -11.13
C THR A 165 -14.96 18.55 -9.71
N ILE A 166 -13.95 18.18 -8.93
CA ILE A 166 -14.08 17.78 -7.53
C ILE A 166 -13.64 18.96 -6.66
N TYR A 167 -14.49 19.37 -5.73
CA TYR A 167 -14.17 20.42 -4.75
C TYR A 167 -13.99 19.85 -3.33
N ASN A 168 -14.58 18.68 -3.08
CA ASN A 168 -14.63 18.03 -1.79
C ASN A 168 -14.04 16.61 -1.93
N TRP A 169 -14.79 15.57 -1.59
CA TRP A 169 -14.35 14.20 -1.68
C TRP A 169 -14.56 13.68 -3.09
N ARG A 170 -13.48 13.21 -3.73
CA ARG A 170 -13.61 12.43 -4.95
C ARG A 170 -14.11 11.04 -4.58
N GLY A 171 -15.40 10.78 -4.80
CA GLY A 171 -16.03 9.47 -4.59
C GLY A 171 -16.05 8.65 -5.87
N GLU A 172 -15.38 7.50 -5.85
CA GLU A 172 -15.31 6.52 -6.94
C GLU A 172 -16.12 5.28 -6.57
N TYR A 173 -17.13 4.93 -7.36
CA TYR A 173 -18.09 3.87 -7.06
C TYR A 173 -17.93 2.71 -8.04
N PHE A 174 -17.89 1.47 -7.54
CA PHE A 174 -17.58 0.27 -8.30
C PHE A 174 -18.68 -0.80 -8.12
N ASN A 175 -19.03 -1.52 -9.18
CA ASN A 175 -19.94 -2.68 -9.14
C ASN A 175 -19.22 -3.98 -8.79
N ASN A 176 -18.39 -3.92 -7.75
CA ASN A 176 -17.76 -5.08 -7.11
C ASN A 176 -17.29 -4.66 -5.72
N LYS A 177 -17.00 -5.62 -4.84
CA LYS A 177 -16.53 -5.36 -3.46
C LYS A 177 -15.02 -5.14 -3.35
N SER A 178 -14.28 -5.25 -4.45
CA SER A 178 -12.81 -5.25 -4.47
C SER A 178 -12.19 -3.91 -4.86
N LEU A 179 -12.99 -2.88 -5.15
CA LEU A 179 -12.53 -1.60 -5.72
C LEU A 179 -11.75 -1.79 -7.03
N SER A 180 -12.12 -2.82 -7.79
CA SER A 180 -11.40 -3.23 -9.00
C SER A 180 -12.04 -2.65 -10.25
N GLY A 181 -11.19 -2.42 -11.25
CA GLY A 181 -11.59 -1.84 -12.52
C GLY A 181 -11.95 -0.35 -12.47
N PRO A 182 -12.43 0.23 -13.58
CA PRO A 182 -12.81 1.63 -13.60
C PRO A 182 -14.06 1.86 -12.74
N PRO A 183 -14.14 2.97 -11.98
CA PRO A 183 -15.36 3.30 -11.26
C PRO A 183 -16.49 3.58 -12.26
N ALA A 184 -17.65 2.98 -12.01
CA ALA A 184 -18.86 3.21 -12.80
C ALA A 184 -19.45 4.61 -12.55
N VAL A 185 -19.17 5.22 -11.39
CA VAL A 185 -19.50 6.62 -11.09
C VAL A 185 -18.31 7.30 -10.40
N VAL A 186 -18.00 8.52 -10.83
CA VAL A 186 -17.11 9.44 -10.11
C VAL A 186 -17.90 10.69 -9.77
N ARG A 187 -18.00 11.06 -8.49
CA ARG A 187 -18.76 12.23 -8.03
C ARG A 187 -18.02 13.05 -6.97
N ASP A 188 -18.41 14.32 -6.86
CA ASP A 188 -17.98 15.23 -5.80
C ASP A 188 -18.91 15.09 -4.60
N ASP A 189 -18.43 14.41 -3.55
CA ASP A 189 -19.17 14.19 -2.32
C ASP A 189 -18.78 15.25 -1.29
N SER A 190 -19.75 16.08 -0.86
CA SER A 190 -19.48 17.15 0.11
C SER A 190 -18.97 16.67 1.47
N ARG A 191 -19.33 15.44 1.85
CA ARG A 191 -18.87 14.73 3.06
C ARG A 191 -19.10 13.23 2.92
N ILE A 192 -18.37 12.43 3.70
CA ILE A 192 -18.64 11.00 3.87
C ILE A 192 -19.58 10.81 5.07
N ASP A 193 -20.88 10.88 4.80
CA ASP A 193 -21.95 10.70 5.77
C ASP A 193 -23.16 10.05 5.07
N PHE A 194 -22.97 8.79 4.69
CA PHE A 194 -23.90 8.02 3.90
C PHE A 194 -24.62 6.96 4.72
N SER A 195 -25.89 6.75 4.37
CA SER A 195 -26.76 5.71 4.89
C SER A 195 -27.74 5.39 3.77
N TRP A 196 -27.47 4.32 3.02
CA TRP A 196 -28.30 3.91 1.90
C TRP A 196 -29.16 2.71 2.29
N SER A 197 -30.42 2.73 1.84
CA SER A 197 -31.34 1.59 1.91
C SER A 197 -31.43 0.84 0.57
N GLY A 198 -30.44 1.03 -0.30
CA GLY A 198 -30.40 0.56 -1.69
C GLY A 198 -29.22 1.17 -2.43
N SER A 199 -29.28 1.22 -3.76
CA SER A 199 -28.15 1.69 -4.58
C SER A 199 -27.72 3.13 -4.28
N PRO A 200 -26.40 3.40 -4.17
CA PRO A 200 -25.86 4.75 -4.03
C PRO A 200 -25.99 5.58 -5.33
N ALA A 201 -26.22 4.93 -6.47
CA ALA A 201 -26.46 5.58 -7.76
C ALA A 201 -27.40 4.69 -8.62
N PRO A 202 -28.73 4.81 -8.44
CA PRO A 202 -29.70 3.94 -9.10
C PRO A 202 -29.56 3.90 -10.63
N GLY A 203 -29.55 2.68 -11.18
CA GLY A 203 -29.39 2.45 -12.63
C GLY A 203 -27.94 2.40 -13.11
N VAL A 204 -26.96 2.65 -12.22
CA VAL A 204 -25.52 2.57 -12.54
C VAL A 204 -24.78 1.69 -11.54
N ILE A 205 -25.04 1.87 -10.24
CA ILE A 205 -24.47 1.05 -9.18
C ILE A 205 -25.51 0.06 -8.66
N ASP A 206 -25.12 -1.18 -8.42
CA ASP A 206 -25.99 -2.18 -7.83
C ASP A 206 -26.31 -1.86 -6.36
N ALA A 207 -27.43 -2.37 -5.83
CA ALA A 207 -27.82 -2.11 -4.44
C ALA A 207 -26.93 -2.85 -3.42
N ASP A 208 -26.39 -4.00 -3.84
CA ASP A 208 -25.55 -4.90 -3.06
C ASP A 208 -24.27 -5.18 -3.85
N GLY A 209 -23.21 -5.64 -3.17
CA GLY A 209 -21.97 -6.08 -3.82
C GLY A 209 -21.14 -4.96 -4.46
N PHE A 210 -21.31 -3.72 -4.00
CA PHE A 210 -20.60 -2.56 -4.52
C PHE A 210 -19.46 -2.12 -3.57
N SER A 211 -18.60 -1.24 -4.05
CA SER A 211 -17.58 -0.60 -3.23
C SER A 211 -17.38 0.86 -3.61
N VAL A 212 -16.78 1.63 -2.70
CA VAL A 212 -16.52 3.04 -2.90
C VAL A 212 -15.13 3.40 -2.37
N ARG A 213 -14.37 4.19 -3.14
CA ARG A 213 -13.15 4.85 -2.70
C ARG A 213 -13.39 6.35 -2.67
N TRP A 214 -13.30 6.95 -1.49
CA TRP A 214 -13.26 8.40 -1.32
C TRP A 214 -11.84 8.85 -1.07
N SER A 215 -11.43 9.94 -1.73
CA SER A 215 -10.14 10.58 -1.49
C SER A 215 -10.27 12.11 -1.45
N GLN A 216 -9.52 12.74 -0.55
CA GLN A 216 -9.36 14.20 -0.50
C GLN A 216 -7.99 14.56 0.08
N SER A 217 -7.40 15.65 -0.42
CA SER A 217 -6.25 16.30 0.21
C SER A 217 -6.75 17.48 1.04
N LEU A 218 -6.58 17.40 2.36
CA LEU A 218 -7.04 18.40 3.32
C LEU A 218 -5.86 19.20 3.84
N ASN A 219 -5.96 20.53 3.87
CA ASN A 219 -4.97 21.36 4.55
C ASN A 219 -5.28 21.37 6.06
N LEU A 220 -4.60 20.53 6.83
CA LEU A 220 -4.83 20.34 8.25
C LEU A 220 -3.70 20.99 9.09
N PRO A 221 -3.99 21.62 10.24
CA PRO A 221 -2.94 22.03 11.18
C PRO A 221 -2.19 20.83 11.77
N PRO A 222 -0.91 20.99 12.19
CA PRO A 222 -0.22 19.97 12.97
C PRO A 222 -0.97 19.68 14.27
N GLY A 223 -0.98 18.41 14.69
CA GLY A 223 -1.61 18.00 15.95
C GLY A 223 -2.02 16.54 15.98
N ASN A 224 -2.57 16.12 17.12
CA ASN A 224 -3.19 14.80 17.25
C ASN A 224 -4.62 14.84 16.70
N TYR A 225 -4.97 13.83 15.90
CA TYR A 225 -6.29 13.67 15.33
C TYR A 225 -6.89 12.35 15.78
N HIS A 226 -8.14 12.41 16.22
CA HIS A 226 -8.96 11.25 16.56
C HIS A 226 -9.99 11.08 15.45
N PHE A 227 -9.86 10.01 14.67
CA PHE A 227 -10.79 9.64 13.61
C PHE A 227 -11.84 8.66 14.13
N THR A 228 -13.09 8.85 13.71
CA THR A 228 -14.21 7.95 13.98
C THR A 228 -14.82 7.52 12.64
N LEU A 229 -14.92 6.21 12.43
CA LEU A 229 -15.46 5.61 11.21
C LEU A 229 -16.60 4.66 11.58
N THR A 230 -17.81 4.90 11.07
CA THR A 230 -18.95 3.97 11.21
C THR A 230 -19.27 3.36 9.86
N VAL A 231 -19.24 2.04 9.77
CA VAL A 231 -19.39 1.29 8.51
C VAL A 231 -20.26 0.05 8.65
N ASP A 232 -20.98 -0.26 7.58
CA ASP A 232 -21.76 -1.48 7.29
C ASP A 232 -21.66 -1.65 5.77
N ASP A 233 -20.94 -2.61 5.19
CA ASP A 233 -20.13 -3.66 5.81
C ASP A 233 -18.69 -3.22 6.19
N GLY A 234 -17.76 -3.30 5.22
CA GLY A 234 -16.31 -3.30 5.48
C GLY A 234 -15.61 -2.04 4.98
N ALA A 235 -14.52 -1.64 5.65
CA ALA A 235 -13.77 -0.45 5.25
C ALA A 235 -12.30 -0.43 5.70
N ARG A 236 -11.50 0.40 5.01
CA ARG A 236 -10.12 0.76 5.36
C ARG A 236 -9.94 2.27 5.31
N LEU A 237 -9.37 2.86 6.36
CA LEU A 237 -9.07 4.29 6.42
C LEU A 237 -7.56 4.51 6.38
N PHE A 238 -7.13 5.32 5.41
CA PHE A 238 -5.74 5.78 5.27
C PHE A 238 -5.68 7.29 5.55
N VAL A 239 -4.73 7.70 6.40
CA VAL A 239 -4.49 9.11 6.74
C VAL A 239 -3.00 9.38 6.58
N ASN A 240 -2.66 10.36 5.75
CA ASN A 240 -1.27 10.68 5.40
C ASN A 240 -0.47 9.46 4.91
N GLY A 241 -1.13 8.57 4.14
CA GLY A 241 -0.54 7.31 3.65
C GLY A 241 -0.50 6.16 4.66
N HIS A 242 -0.79 6.39 5.94
CA HIS A 242 -0.82 5.33 6.96
C HIS A 242 -2.19 4.64 7.01
N LEU A 243 -2.22 3.31 6.98
CA LEU A 243 -3.41 2.52 7.27
C LEU A 243 -3.75 2.65 8.76
N LEU A 244 -4.77 3.46 9.06
CA LEU A 244 -5.17 3.80 10.42
C LEU A 244 -6.26 2.87 10.97
N ILE A 245 -7.21 2.46 10.11
CA ILE A 245 -8.27 1.50 10.46
C ILE A 245 -8.34 0.45 9.35
N ASP A 246 -8.33 -0.83 9.75
CA ASP A 246 -8.56 -1.96 8.85
C ASP A 246 -9.69 -2.84 9.37
N ALA A 247 -10.86 -2.71 8.76
CA ALA A 247 -12.07 -3.45 9.08
C ALA A 247 -12.70 -4.01 7.80
N TRP A 248 -11.90 -4.62 6.93
CA TRP A 248 -12.34 -5.18 5.65
C TRP A 248 -13.04 -6.55 5.81
N LYS A 249 -14.24 -6.55 6.40
CA LYS A 249 -15.04 -7.76 6.69
C LYS A 249 -16.53 -7.43 6.72
N ASP A 250 -17.34 -8.46 6.48
CA ASP A 250 -18.80 -8.37 6.56
C ASP A 250 -19.23 -8.18 8.03
N GLN A 251 -20.10 -7.22 8.29
CA GLN A 251 -20.54 -6.85 9.64
C GLN A 251 -21.72 -5.88 9.57
N SER A 252 -22.61 -5.94 10.58
CA SER A 252 -23.60 -4.88 10.80
C SER A 252 -22.95 -3.55 11.21
N PRO A 253 -23.70 -2.42 11.28
CA PRO A 253 -23.12 -1.10 11.50
C PRO A 253 -22.24 -1.06 12.74
N ARG A 254 -20.95 -0.80 12.52
CA ARG A 254 -19.94 -0.79 13.56
C ARG A 254 -19.07 0.45 13.49
N THR A 255 -18.81 1.03 14.65
CA THR A 255 -17.90 2.17 14.80
C THR A 255 -16.50 1.71 15.21
N TYR A 256 -15.51 2.26 14.51
CA TYR A 256 -14.08 2.13 14.74
C TYR A 256 -13.48 3.50 15.00
N VAL A 257 -12.36 3.53 15.73
CA VAL A 257 -11.61 4.75 16.02
C VAL A 257 -10.13 4.54 15.74
N GLY A 258 -9.42 5.62 15.42
CA GLY A 258 -7.97 5.61 15.25
C GLY A 258 -7.37 6.97 15.53
N ASP A 259 -6.23 6.99 16.20
CA ASP A 259 -5.51 8.21 16.57
C ASP A 259 -4.20 8.33 15.79
N ILE A 260 -3.90 9.54 15.30
CA ILE A 260 -2.66 9.82 14.56
C ILE A 260 -2.17 11.24 14.82
N TYR A 261 -0.86 11.42 15.00
CA TYR A 261 -0.24 12.74 14.96
C TYR A 261 0.05 13.14 13.52
N LEU A 262 -0.40 14.32 13.11
CA LEU A 262 -0.15 14.86 11.77
C LEU A 262 0.86 16.02 11.84
N PRO A 263 1.81 16.10 10.88
CA PRO A 263 2.76 17.21 10.80
C PRO A 263 2.11 18.51 10.30
N GLY A 264 0.85 18.45 9.86
CA GLY A 264 0.12 19.55 9.23
C GLY A 264 0.48 19.75 7.77
N GLY A 265 -0.22 20.68 7.11
CA GLY A 265 -0.12 20.91 5.67
C GLY A 265 -1.12 20.07 4.88
N ALA A 266 -0.77 19.75 3.63
CA ALA A 266 -1.61 18.92 2.77
C ALA A 266 -1.56 17.45 3.21
N ILE A 267 -2.65 16.98 3.80
CA ILE A 267 -2.81 15.62 4.30
C ILE A 267 -3.82 14.89 3.43
N THR A 268 -3.39 13.79 2.80
CA THR A 268 -4.30 12.90 2.06
C THR A 268 -5.09 12.04 3.04
N VAL A 269 -6.41 12.05 2.90
CA VAL A 269 -7.31 11.10 3.56
C VAL A 269 -8.00 10.27 2.49
N GLN A 270 -7.93 8.95 2.63
CA GLN A 270 -8.59 8.00 1.74
C GLN A 270 -9.42 7.01 2.57
N LEU A 271 -10.69 6.89 2.24
CA LEU A 271 -11.57 5.85 2.78
C LEU A 271 -11.93 4.88 1.67
N GLU A 272 -11.66 3.62 1.90
CA GLU A 272 -12.13 2.50 1.10
C GLU A 272 -13.27 1.81 1.84
N TYR A 273 -14.31 1.43 1.11
CA TYR A 273 -15.53 0.84 1.67
C TYR A 273 -16.10 -0.19 0.71
N TYR A 274 -16.73 -1.25 1.23
CA TYR A 274 -17.59 -2.11 0.45
C TYR A 274 -18.89 -2.44 1.19
N GLU A 275 -19.93 -2.69 0.39
CA GLU A 275 -21.19 -3.29 0.81
C GLU A 275 -21.28 -4.70 0.25
N ASN A 276 -21.58 -5.69 1.09
CA ASN A 276 -21.90 -7.03 0.64
C ASN A 276 -23.39 -7.15 0.32
N THR A 277 -24.24 -6.97 1.33
CA THR A 277 -25.69 -7.10 1.19
C THR A 277 -26.44 -6.31 2.25
N GLY A 278 -27.58 -5.73 1.89
CA GLY A 278 -28.53 -5.18 2.85
C GLY A 278 -28.45 -3.66 2.98
N GLY A 279 -28.18 -3.18 4.18
CA GLY A 279 -28.17 -1.75 4.48
C GLY A 279 -26.75 -1.21 4.49
N ALA A 280 -26.47 -0.20 3.67
CA ALA A 280 -25.12 0.32 3.52
C ALA A 280 -24.88 1.59 4.33
N VAL A 281 -23.84 1.62 5.17
CA VAL A 281 -23.48 2.79 5.99
C VAL A 281 -22.00 3.11 5.83
N ALA A 282 -21.68 4.39 5.61
CA ALA A 282 -20.32 4.90 5.65
C ALA A 282 -20.30 6.33 6.19
N ARG A 283 -19.77 6.52 7.41
CA ARG A 283 -19.68 7.84 8.06
C ARG A 283 -18.28 8.06 8.62
N LEU A 284 -17.61 9.12 8.16
CA LEU A 284 -16.29 9.51 8.63
C LEU A 284 -16.37 10.86 9.35
N ALA A 285 -15.81 10.92 10.55
CA ALA A 285 -15.64 12.14 11.32
C ALA A 285 -14.26 12.17 11.97
N TRP A 286 -13.78 13.35 12.33
CA TRP A 286 -12.59 13.50 13.16
C TRP A 286 -12.63 14.77 13.99
N ASN A 287 -11.88 14.78 15.08
CA ASN A 287 -11.61 15.96 15.89
C ASN A 287 -10.10 16.08 16.13
N SER A 288 -9.62 17.32 16.17
CA SER A 288 -8.24 17.62 16.54
C SER A 288 -8.13 17.83 18.05
N GLY A 289 -7.07 17.31 18.64
CA GLY A 289 -6.65 17.58 20.01
C GLY A 289 -5.45 18.53 20.02
N SER A 290 -5.45 19.50 20.94
CA SER A 290 -4.28 20.34 21.19
C SER A 290 -3.28 19.57 22.06
N GLN A 291 -2.41 18.77 21.45
CA GLN A 291 -1.22 18.27 22.13
C GLN A 291 0.03 18.49 21.27
N PRO A 292 1.18 18.81 21.89
CA PRO A 292 2.44 18.90 21.19
C PRO A 292 2.80 17.55 20.54
N PRO A 293 3.63 17.54 19.48
CA PRO A 293 4.20 16.31 18.93
C PRO A 293 4.78 15.42 20.03
N PRO A 294 4.66 14.08 19.92
CA PRO A 294 5.36 13.19 20.81
C PRO A 294 6.87 13.50 20.74
N PRO A 295 7.59 13.46 21.87
CA PRO A 295 9.03 13.65 21.86
C PRO A 295 9.68 12.56 20.99
N PRO A 296 10.75 12.89 20.25
CA PRO A 296 11.41 11.96 19.36
C PRO A 296 12.02 10.77 20.13
N PRO A 297 12.28 9.62 19.48
CA PRO A 297 12.85 8.46 20.15
C PRO A 297 14.26 8.76 20.67
N SER A 298 14.59 8.19 21.84
CA SER A 298 15.94 8.29 22.39
C SER A 298 16.95 7.52 21.55
N PRO A 299 18.17 8.04 21.31
CA PRO A 299 19.20 7.27 20.64
C PRO A 299 19.51 6.00 21.45
N PRO A 300 19.86 4.87 20.79
CA PRO A 300 20.31 3.68 21.50
C PRO A 300 21.52 4.05 22.36
N PRO A 301 21.67 3.46 23.56
CA PRO A 301 22.80 3.76 24.43
C PRO A 301 24.10 3.50 23.68
N SER A 302 24.97 4.53 23.62
CA SER A 302 26.33 4.39 23.11
C SER A 302 27.06 3.34 23.94
N GLY A 303 27.28 2.17 23.35
CA GLY A 303 27.95 1.05 23.99
C GLY A 303 29.44 1.30 24.14
N ASP A 304 29.83 2.11 25.12
CA ASP A 304 31.20 2.18 25.62
C ASP A 304 31.24 1.58 27.03
N ALA A 305 31.39 0.26 27.09
CA ALA A 305 31.92 -0.41 28.27
C ALA A 305 32.74 -1.62 27.83
N TYR A 306 34.05 -1.40 27.71
CA TYR A 306 35.05 -2.46 27.79
C TYR A 306 34.92 -3.14 29.16
N GLY A 307 34.09 -4.17 29.24
CA GLY A 307 34.06 -5.11 30.35
C GLY A 307 35.01 -6.26 30.07
N LEU A 308 36.15 -6.30 30.77
CA LEU A 308 37.12 -7.39 30.76
C LEU A 308 36.44 -8.76 30.98
N VAL A 309 36.52 -9.63 29.99
CA VAL A 309 36.19 -11.05 30.14
C VAL A 309 37.26 -11.69 31.03
N THR A 310 36.92 -11.97 32.28
CA THR A 310 37.74 -12.83 33.14
C THR A 310 37.43 -14.28 32.78
N ALA A 311 38.42 -14.98 32.24
CA ALA A 311 38.35 -16.40 31.92
C ALA A 311 38.21 -17.23 33.20
N TYR A 312 37.20 -18.10 33.27
CA TYR A 312 37.17 -19.21 34.21
C TYR A 312 37.55 -20.51 33.49
N LYS A 313 38.59 -21.13 34.03
CA LYS A 313 39.24 -22.36 33.58
C LYS A 313 38.30 -23.56 33.57
N LEU A 314 38.51 -24.39 32.54
CA LEU A 314 38.26 -25.84 32.44
C LEU A 314 38.33 -26.56 33.80
N ASN A 315 37.32 -27.38 34.11
CA ASN A 315 37.46 -28.52 35.01
C ASN A 315 37.23 -29.80 34.22
N VAL A 316 38.33 -30.53 33.99
CA VAL A 316 38.36 -31.91 33.53
C VAL A 316 38.28 -32.80 34.77
N ARG A 317 37.28 -33.67 34.84
CA ARG A 317 37.38 -35.05 35.30
C ARG A 317 36.34 -35.89 34.58
#